data_AF-A0A2A5RID5-F1
#
_entry.id   AF-A0A2A5RID5-F1
#
_cell.length_a   1.000
_cell.length_b   1.000
_cell.length_c   1.000
_cell.angle_alpha   90.00
_cell.angle_beta   90.00
_cell.angle_gamma   90.00
#
_symmetry.space_group_name_H-M   'P 1'
#
loop_
_entity.id
_entity.type
_entity.pdbx_description
1 polymer ?
#
loop_
_entity_poly.entity_id
_entity_poly.type
_entity_poly.pdbx_seq_one_letter_code
_entity_poly.pdbx_strand_id
1 'polypeptide(L)'
;MIREKAASCHKNLSDYLRMISIKGAIYEVNFHELDELSKQLSQLRFEFNRIGNNINQVAKKVNLIDEVDQEDVEILQDEMSDIQKTIVC
;
A
#
# COMPACT_ATOMS: atom_id res chain seq x y z
N MET A 1 -16.07 21.27 40.70
CA MET A 1 -14.62 21.37 40.47
C MET A 1 -13.91 20.05 40.14
N ILE A 2 -13.68 19.09 41.06
CA ILE A 2 -12.90 17.86 40.72
C ILE A 2 -13.65 16.95 39.74
N ARG A 3 -14.98 16.79 39.89
CA ARG A 3 -15.80 16.01 38.95
C ARG A 3 -15.82 16.61 37.54
N GLU A 4 -15.81 17.94 37.44
CA GLU A 4 -15.72 18.63 36.13
C GLU A 4 -14.36 18.40 35.47
N LYS A 5 -13.26 18.43 36.24
CA LYS A 5 -11.92 18.07 35.73
C LYS A 5 -11.80 16.61 35.29
N ALA A 6 -12.50 15.71 35.97
CA ALA A 6 -12.59 14.31 35.54
C ALA A 6 -13.36 14.19 34.22
N ALA A 7 -14.50 14.88 34.10
CA ALA A 7 -15.29 14.91 32.88
C ALA A 7 -14.55 15.55 31.69
N SER A 8 -13.76 16.61 31.94
CA SER A 8 -13.02 17.34 30.90
C SER A 8 -11.85 16.57 30.29
N CYS A 9 -11.48 15.42 30.85
CA CYS A 9 -10.50 14.50 30.27
C CYS A 9 -11.11 13.11 30.00
N HIS A 10 -12.45 13.06 29.90
CA HIS A 10 -13.25 11.88 29.60
C HIS A 10 -12.99 10.70 30.56
N LYS A 11 -12.85 10.98 31.86
CA LYS A 11 -12.66 9.96 32.90
C LYS A 11 -13.74 10.01 33.96
N ASN A 12 -14.08 8.85 34.51
CA ASN A 12 -14.82 8.82 35.76
C ASN A 12 -13.91 9.28 36.92
N LEU A 13 -14.52 9.59 38.06
CA LEU A 13 -13.80 10.17 39.20
C LEU A 13 -12.69 9.25 39.74
N SER A 14 -12.93 7.94 39.80
CA SER A 14 -11.95 6.97 40.32
C SER A 14 -10.70 6.92 39.44
N ASP A 15 -10.90 6.85 38.12
CA ASP A 15 -9.81 6.79 37.15
C ASP A 15 -9.04 8.11 37.06
N TYR A 16 -9.75 9.24 37.15
CA TYR A 16 -9.12 10.54 37.24
C TYR A 16 -8.21 10.66 38.47
N LEU A 17 -8.73 10.31 39.66
CA LEU A 17 -7.98 10.40 40.91
C LEU A 17 -6.77 9.46 40.93
N ARG A 18 -6.92 8.23 40.43
CA ARG A 18 -5.80 7.29 40.31
C ARG A 18 -4.73 7.85 39.37
N MET A 19 -5.12 8.37 38.22
CA MET A 19 -4.17 8.84 37.22
C MET A 19 -3.41 10.09 37.68
N ILE A 20 -4.09 11.08 38.27
CA ILE A 20 -3.43 12.29 38.79
C ILE A 20 -2.51 11.96 39.99
N SER A 21 -2.88 11.01 40.85
CA SER A 21 -2.05 10.62 42.00
C SER A 21 -0.77 9.91 41.58
N ILE A 22 -0.82 9.14 40.49
CA ILE A 22 0.35 8.39 39.97
C ILE A 22 1.22 9.29 39.09
N LYS A 23 0.61 10.07 38.18
CA LYS A 23 1.33 10.81 37.13
C LYS A 23 1.57 12.28 37.45
N GLY A 24 0.95 12.82 38.50
CA GLY A 24 1.05 14.23 38.91
C GLY A 24 0.31 15.23 38.02
N ALA A 25 0.18 14.95 36.72
CA ALA A 25 -0.55 15.78 35.76
C ALA A 25 -1.24 14.93 34.68
N ILE A 26 -2.28 15.50 34.06
CA ILE A 26 -3.00 14.91 32.93
C ILE A 26 -3.02 15.93 31.79
N TYR A 27 -2.47 15.53 30.65
CA TYR A 27 -2.51 16.31 29.41
C TYR A 27 -3.29 15.52 28.37
N GLU A 28 -4.34 16.12 27.84
CA GLU A 28 -5.08 15.58 26.72
C GLU A 28 -4.54 16.20 25.43
N VAL A 29 -4.09 15.36 24.51
CA VAL A 29 -3.52 15.78 23.24
C VAL A 29 -4.34 15.14 22.13
N ASN A 30 -4.85 15.98 21.23
CA ASN A 30 -5.59 15.53 20.06
C ASN A 30 -4.63 15.22 18.91
N PHE A 31 -4.60 13.96 18.47
CA PHE A 31 -3.78 13.50 17.33
C PHE A 31 -4.60 13.21 16.07
N HIS A 32 -5.88 13.62 16.02
CA HIS A 32 -6.79 13.29 14.92
C HIS A 32 -6.25 13.75 13.56
N GLU A 33 -5.75 14.99 13.46
CA GLU A 33 -5.19 15.51 12.21
C GLU A 33 -3.96 14.72 11.75
N LEU A 34 -3.12 14.27 12.70
CA LEU A 34 -1.94 13.47 12.39
C LEU A 34 -2.31 12.06 11.94
N ASP A 35 -3.36 11.47 12.52
CA ASP A 35 -3.91 10.17 12.09
C ASP A 35 -4.49 10.26 10.67
N GLU A 36 -5.27 11.30 10.37
CA GLU A 36 -5.81 11.52 9.02
C GLU A 36 -4.72 11.75 7.98
N LEU A 37 -3.72 12.56 8.30
CA LEU A 37 -2.55 12.75 7.43
C LEU A 37 -1.81 11.43 7.18
N SER A 38 -1.63 10.61 8.23
CA SER A 38 -0.98 9.30 8.12
C SER A 38 -1.74 8.35 7.19
N LYS A 39 -3.08 8.33 7.27
CA LYS A 39 -3.94 7.55 6.36
C LYS A 39 -3.78 8.00 4.90
N GLN A 40 -3.82 9.30 4.65
CA GLN A 40 -3.65 9.86 3.30
C GLN A 40 -2.27 9.51 2.72
N LEU A 41 -1.20 9.61 3.52
CA LEU A 41 0.15 9.23 3.09
C LEU A 41 0.27 7.73 2.80
N SER A 42 -0.40 6.89 3.60
CA SER A 42 -0.43 5.45 3.37
C SER A 42 -1.13 5.10 2.05
N GLN A 43 -2.24 5.77 1.74
CA GLN A 43 -2.94 5.63 0.46
C GLN A 43 -2.06 6.09 -0.72
N LEU A 44 -1.42 7.26 -0.58
CA LEU A 44 -0.51 7.77 -1.61
C LEU A 44 0.65 6.79 -1.87
N ARG A 45 1.27 6.26 -0.82
CA ARG A 45 2.33 5.24 -0.94
C ARG A 45 1.85 3.99 -1.67
N PHE A 46 0.61 3.55 -1.38
CA PHE A 46 0.02 2.39 -2.06
C PHE A 46 -0.15 2.63 -3.56
N GLU A 47 -0.70 3.77 -3.96
CA GLU A 47 -0.86 4.11 -5.37
C GLU A 47 0.50 4.29 -6.07
N PHE A 48 1.49 4.88 -5.40
CA PHE A 48 2.84 5.00 -5.93
C PHE A 48 3.48 3.63 -6.20
N ASN A 49 3.28 2.66 -5.29
CA ASN A 49 3.75 1.29 -5.50
C ASN A 49 3.08 0.62 -6.70
N ARG A 50 1.78 0.86 -6.93
CA ARG A 50 1.09 0.33 -8.12
C ARG A 50 1.66 0.93 -9.40
N ILE A 51 1.91 2.23 -9.42
CA ILE A 51 2.56 2.91 -10.54
C ILE A 51 3.95 2.34 -10.79
N GLY A 52 4.78 2.21 -9.74
CA GLY A 52 6.12 1.63 -9.84
C GLY A 52 6.11 0.19 -10.39
N ASN A 53 5.16 -0.63 -9.94
CA ASN A 53 4.98 -1.99 -10.47
C ASN A 53 4.59 -2.01 -11.95
N ASN A 54 3.73 -1.08 -12.39
CA ASN A 54 3.35 -0.96 -13.79
C ASN A 54 4.54 -0.50 -14.65
N ILE A 55 5.29 0.50 -14.19
CA ILE A 55 6.52 0.96 -14.86
C ILE A 55 7.52 -0.19 -14.99
N ASN A 56 7.71 -0.96 -13.92
CA ASN A 56 8.62 -2.10 -13.92
C ASN A 56 8.19 -3.19 -14.93
N GLN A 57 6.89 -3.44 -15.06
CA GLN A 57 6.38 -4.37 -16.07
C GLN A 57 6.64 -3.86 -17.49
N VAL A 58 6.41 -2.57 -17.77
CA VAL A 58 6.71 -1.97 -19.07
C VAL A 58 8.21 -2.05 -19.37
N ALA A 59 9.07 -1.70 -18.41
CA ALA A 59 10.52 -1.78 -18.57
C ALA A 59 10.97 -3.20 -18.90
N LYS A 60 10.47 -4.21 -18.17
CA LYS A 60 10.72 -5.63 -18.48
C LYS A 60 10.26 -6.00 -19.89
N LYS A 61 9.06 -5.58 -20.29
CA LYS A 61 8.54 -5.87 -21.63
C LYS A 61 9.38 -5.20 -22.72
N VAL A 62 9.81 -3.96 -22.53
CA VAL A 62 10.72 -3.27 -23.47
C VAL A 62 12.05 -4.00 -23.58
N ASN A 63 12.65 -4.40 -22.45
CA ASN A 63 13.89 -5.17 -22.45
C ASN A 63 13.75 -6.52 -23.15
N LEU A 64 12.59 -7.19 -23.01
CA LEU A 64 12.29 -8.43 -23.73
C LEU A 64 12.08 -8.21 -25.24
N ILE A 65 11.60 -7.05 -25.66
CA ILE A 65 11.43 -6.73 -27.09
C ILE A 65 12.78 -6.47 -27.77
N ASP A 66 13.82 -6.10 -27.00
CA ASP A 66 15.19 -5.94 -27.51
C ASP A 66 15.93 -7.28 -27.68
N GLU A 67 15.42 -8.36 -27.05
CA GLU A 67 15.92 -9.73 -27.15
C GLU A 67 14.76 -10.65 -27.59
N VAL A 68 14.37 -10.58 -28.87
CA VAL A 68 13.66 -11.72 -29.49
C VAL A 68 14.69 -12.84 -29.61
N ASP A 69 14.56 -13.88 -28.81
CA ASP A 69 15.46 -15.03 -28.88
C ASP A 69 15.26 -15.72 -30.23
N GLN A 70 16.36 -16.14 -30.86
CA GLN A 70 16.33 -16.87 -32.13
C GLN A 70 15.48 -18.15 -31.97
N GLU A 71 15.51 -18.76 -30.78
CA GLU A 71 14.71 -19.92 -30.42
C GLU A 71 13.20 -19.63 -30.47
N ASP A 72 12.75 -18.46 -30.00
CA ASP A 72 11.34 -18.05 -30.08
C ASP A 72 10.89 -17.87 -31.54
N VAL A 73 11.77 -17.37 -32.41
CA VAL A 73 11.49 -17.24 -33.86
C VAL A 73 11.40 -18.60 -34.53
N GLU A 74 12.29 -19.53 -34.18
CA GLU A 74 12.32 -20.88 -34.72
C GLU A 74 11.07 -21.68 -34.31
N ILE A 75 10.65 -21.57 -33.03
CA ILE A 75 9.42 -22.20 -32.53
C ILE A 75 8.20 -21.66 -33.30
N LEU A 76 8.10 -20.34 -33.47
CA LEU A 76 6.99 -19.73 -34.22
C LEU A 76 6.97 -20.14 -35.70
N GLN A 77 8.13 -20.35 -36.32
CA GLN A 77 8.22 -20.85 -37.69
C GLN A 77 7.76 -22.31 -37.80
N ASP A 78 8.11 -23.14 -36.83
CA ASP A 78 7.75 -24.56 -36.83
C ASP A 78 6.23 -24.74 -36.61
N GLU A 79 5.65 -24.00 -35.65
CA GLU A 79 4.20 -23.97 -35.42
C GLU A 79 3.43 -23.49 -36.66
N MET A 80 3.93 -22.47 -37.35
CA MET A 80 3.31 -21.97 -38.58
C MET A 80 3.39 -22.99 -39.73
N SER A 81 4.51 -23.71 -39.83
CA SER A 81 4.70 -24.80 -40.80
C SER A 81 3.72 -25.95 -40.53
N ASP A 82 3.50 -26.31 -39.27
CA ASP A 82 2.57 -27.38 -38.90
C ASP A 82 1.11 -27.00 -39.13
N ILE A 83 0.74 -25.74 -38.89
CA ILE A 83 -0.57 -25.19 -39.27
C ILE A 83 -0.76 -25.23 -40.80
N GLN A 84 0.25 -24.84 -41.59
CA GLN A 84 0.19 -24.91 -43.05
C GLN A 84 0.02 -26.34 -43.56
N LYS A 85 0.75 -27.31 -43.00
CA LYS A 85 0.59 -28.72 -43.36
C LYS A 85 -0.82 -29.24 -43.03
N THR A 86 -1.40 -28.78 -41.93
CA THR A 86 -2.74 -29.17 -41.49
C THR A 86 -3.85 -28.57 -42.35
N ILE A 87 -3.65 -27.37 -42.92
CA ILE A 87 -4.65 -26.70 -43.77
C ILE A 87 -4.59 -27.18 -45.23
N VAL A 88 -3.48 -27.78 -45.67
CA VAL A 88 -3.26 -28.20 -47.07
C VAL A 88 -3.54 -29.70 -47.31
N CYS A 89 -4.06 -30.42 -46.31
CA CYS A 89 -4.64 -31.78 -46.45
C CYS A 89 -6.16 -31.74 -46.28
#